data_AF-A0A5N5EK50-F1
#
_entry.id   AF-A0A5N5EK50-F1
#
_cell.length_a   1.000
_cell.length_b   1.000
_cell.length_c   1.000
_cell.angle_alpha   90.00
_cell.angle_beta   90.00
_cell.angle_gamma   90.00
#
_symmetry.space_group_name_H-M   'P 1'
#
loop_
_entity.id
_entity.type
_entity.pdbx_description
1 polymer ?
#
loop_
_entity_poly.entity_id
_entity_poly.type
_entity_poly.pdbx_seq_one_letter_code
_entity_poly.pdbx_strand_id
1 'polypeptide(L)'
;MTAGAPQLRGGSRTEPVVRQVTEDLVLVEMGDRKVLAAARCPHRQGKLKFARVDGERLRITCPLHHSTFDLTDGARLSGPKCDTLRVVDALPDPPPGAAS
;
A
#
# COMPACT_ATOMS: atom_id res chain seq x y z
N MET A 1 -33.93 -21.78 17.62
CA MET A 1 -33.61 -21.02 16.40
C MET A 1 -32.16 -20.58 16.51
N THR A 2 -31.23 -21.28 15.87
CA THR A 2 -29.79 -20.98 15.91
C THR A 2 -29.48 -19.84 14.95
N ALA A 3 -29.05 -18.70 15.49
CA ALA A 3 -28.52 -17.60 14.70
C ALA A 3 -27.17 -18.00 14.10
N GLY A 4 -27.05 -17.91 12.77
CA GLY A 4 -25.82 -18.20 12.04
C GLY A 4 -24.71 -17.21 12.40
N ALA A 5 -23.52 -17.73 12.66
CA ALA A 5 -22.31 -16.93 12.87
C ALA A 5 -21.97 -16.14 11.60
N PRO A 6 -21.49 -14.87 11.72
CA PRO A 6 -21.03 -14.12 10.56
C PRO A 6 -19.80 -14.81 9.98
N GLN A 7 -19.90 -15.23 8.72
CA GLN A 7 -18.79 -15.79 7.98
C GLN A 7 -17.75 -14.70 7.76
N LEU A 8 -16.61 -14.85 8.43
CA LEU A 8 -15.41 -14.06 8.19
C LEU A 8 -15.04 -14.24 6.71
N ARG A 9 -15.16 -13.17 5.92
CA ARG A 9 -14.79 -13.17 4.50
C ARG A 9 -13.29 -13.42 4.40
N GLY A 10 -12.92 -14.66 4.10
CA GLY A 10 -11.56 -15.05 3.74
C GLY A 10 -11.24 -14.56 2.33
N GLY A 11 -10.90 -13.28 2.20
CA GLY A 11 -10.21 -12.79 1.00
C GLY A 11 -8.85 -13.47 0.90
N SER A 12 -8.49 -13.94 -0.29
CA SER A 12 -7.14 -14.44 -0.58
C SER A 12 -6.12 -13.43 -0.05
N ARG A 13 -5.26 -13.85 0.90
CA ARG A 13 -4.13 -13.05 1.39
C ARG A 13 -3.07 -13.02 0.30
N THR A 14 -3.38 -12.36 -0.81
CA THR A 14 -2.44 -12.16 -1.90
C THR A 14 -1.29 -11.33 -1.36
N GLU A 15 -0.06 -11.80 -1.57
CA GLU A 15 1.12 -11.06 -1.14
C GLU A 15 1.11 -9.64 -1.73
N PRO A 16 1.47 -8.61 -0.96
CA PRO A 16 1.54 -7.26 -1.48
C PRO A 16 2.51 -7.15 -2.65
N VAL A 17 2.09 -6.47 -3.71
CA VAL A 17 2.94 -6.23 -4.90
C VAL A 17 3.16 -4.73 -5.07
N VAL A 18 4.39 -4.34 -5.39
CA VAL A 18 4.71 -2.96 -5.80
C VAL A 18 5.12 -2.95 -7.26
N ARG A 19 4.37 -2.21 -8.09
CA ARG A 19 4.63 -2.08 -9.52
C ARG A 19 4.95 -0.64 -9.85
N GLN A 20 6.04 -0.42 -10.58
CA GLN A 20 6.30 0.90 -11.15
C GLN A 20 5.36 1.11 -12.35
N VAL A 21 4.57 2.19 -12.33
CA VAL A 21 3.58 2.50 -13.39
C VAL A 21 3.96 3.70 -14.23
N THR A 22 4.69 4.66 -13.65
CA THR A 22 5.35 5.76 -14.37
C THR A 22 6.75 5.99 -13.79
N GLU A 23 7.48 6.99 -14.28
CA GLU A 23 8.75 7.39 -13.64
C GLU A 23 8.56 7.87 -12.19
N ASP A 24 7.43 8.53 -11.92
CA ASP A 24 7.14 9.19 -10.65
C ASP A 24 6.19 8.42 -9.74
N LEU A 25 5.56 7.34 -10.23
CA LEU A 25 4.52 6.63 -9.49
C LEU A 25 4.74 5.11 -9.42
N VAL A 26 4.38 4.56 -8.26
CA VAL A 26 4.20 3.12 -8.04
C VAL A 26 2.75 2.83 -7.65
N LEU A 27 2.25 1.70 -8.14
CA LEU A 27 1.02 1.08 -7.68
C LEU A 27 1.38 0.03 -6.63
N VAL A 28 0.76 0.12 -5.46
CA VAL A 28 0.85 -0.85 -4.37
C VAL A 28 -0.46 -1.62 -4.32
N GLU A 29 -0.41 -2.91 -4.61
CA GLU A 29 -1.56 -3.82 -4.60
C GLU A 29 -1.53 -4.64 -3.30
N MET A 30 -2.58 -4.58 -2.49
CA MET A 30 -2.70 -5.21 -1.17
C MET A 30 -4.06 -5.91 -1.06
N GLY A 31 -4.16 -7.13 -1.58
CA GLY A 31 -5.45 -7.81 -1.74
C GLY A 31 -6.35 -7.03 -2.70
N ASP A 32 -7.54 -6.66 -2.23
CA ASP A 32 -8.52 -5.90 -3.02
C ASP A 32 -8.21 -4.39 -3.09
N ARG A 33 -7.28 -3.91 -2.25
CA ARG A 33 -6.89 -2.49 -2.17
C ARG A 33 -5.76 -2.16 -3.11
N LYS A 34 -5.83 -0.99 -3.73
CA LYS A 34 -4.74 -0.47 -4.57
C LYS A 34 -4.44 0.98 -4.22
N VAL A 35 -3.16 1.29 -4.00
CA VAL A 35 -2.71 2.64 -3.65
C VAL A 35 -1.71 3.12 -4.69
N LEU A 36 -1.93 4.31 -5.23
CA LEU A 36 -0.99 5.00 -6.11
C LEU A 36 -0.18 5.99 -5.27
N ALA A 37 1.14 5.84 -5.26
CA ALA A 37 2.05 6.67 -4.47
C ALA A 37 3.29 7.08 -5.27
N ALA A 38 4.05 8.04 -4.76
CA ALA A 38 5.32 8.43 -5.36
C ALA A 38 6.27 7.23 -5.49
N ALA A 39 6.99 7.12 -6.60
CA ALA A 39 7.93 6.04 -6.87
C ALA A 39 9.23 6.15 -6.07
N ARG A 40 9.47 7.29 -5.42
CA ARG A 40 10.71 7.62 -4.73
C ARG A 40 10.45 8.08 -3.30
N CYS A 41 11.25 7.55 -2.37
CA CYS A 41 11.23 7.96 -0.98
C CYS A 41 11.68 9.42 -0.85
N PRO A 42 10.95 10.28 -0.12
CA PRO A 42 11.28 11.71 0.03
C PRO A 42 12.62 11.95 0.75
N HIS A 43 13.14 10.97 1.49
CA HIS A 43 14.42 11.13 2.20
C HIS A 43 15.62 11.29 1.24
N ARG A 44 15.87 10.30 0.39
CA ARG A 44 17.03 10.23 -0.52
C ARG A 44 16.71 9.52 -1.83
N GLN A 45 15.49 9.69 -2.30
CA GLN A 45 15.04 9.22 -3.62
C GLN A 45 15.14 7.71 -3.84
N GLY A 46 15.09 6.93 -2.75
CA GLY A 46 15.12 5.47 -2.81
C GLY A 46 13.94 4.91 -3.59
N LYS A 47 14.21 4.00 -4.53
CA LYS A 47 13.21 3.43 -5.45
C LYS A 47 12.23 2.55 -4.68
N LEU A 48 10.98 2.99 -4.56
CA LEU A 48 9.95 2.30 -3.79
C LEU A 48 9.39 1.07 -4.50
N LYS A 49 9.69 0.87 -5.79
CA LYS A 49 9.39 -0.41 -6.48
C LYS A 49 10.06 -1.64 -5.84
N PHE A 50 11.08 -1.44 -5.01
CA PHE A 50 11.76 -2.48 -4.25
C PHE A 50 11.40 -2.44 -2.75
N ALA A 51 10.38 -1.69 -2.37
CA ALA A 51 9.97 -1.55 -0.98
C ALA A 51 9.32 -2.82 -0.45
N ARG A 52 9.44 -3.01 0.87
CA ARG A 52 8.62 -3.98 1.60
C ARG A 52 7.27 -3.35 1.91
N VAL A 53 6.19 -4.09 1.75
CA VAL A 53 4.84 -3.64 2.10
C VAL A 53 4.26 -4.53 3.19
N ASP A 54 3.65 -3.90 4.19
CA ASP A 54 2.80 -4.51 5.20
C ASP A 54 1.35 -4.18 4.84
N GLY A 55 0.70 -5.10 4.12
CA GLY A 55 -0.67 -4.90 3.63
C GLY A 55 -1.73 -4.90 4.74
N GLU A 56 -1.47 -5.58 5.86
CA GLU A 56 -2.40 -5.59 7.01
C GLU A 56 -2.44 -4.22 7.69
N ARG A 57 -1.29 -3.54 7.77
CA ARG A 57 -1.18 -2.23 8.44
C ARG A 57 -1.16 -1.04 7.47
N LEU A 58 -1.28 -1.29 6.17
CA LEU A 58 -1.17 -0.30 5.10
C LEU A 58 0.13 0.52 5.18
N ARG A 59 1.29 -0.16 5.20
CA ARG A 59 2.59 0.50 5.32
C ARG A 59 3.54 0.10 4.20
N ILE A 60 4.33 1.07 3.75
CA ILE A 60 5.45 0.84 2.83
C ILE A 60 6.76 1.24 3.48
N THR A 61 7.76 0.36 3.39
CA THR A 61 9.09 0.58 3.96
C THR A 61 10.13 0.70 2.86
N CYS A 62 10.77 1.87 2.78
CA CYS A 62 11.84 2.17 1.83
C CYS A 62 13.00 1.16 1.98
N PRO A 63 13.50 0.57 0.88
CA PRO A 63 14.52 -0.46 0.96
C PRO A 63 15.91 0.07 1.34
N LEU A 64 16.17 1.39 1.17
CA LEU A 64 17.51 1.94 1.38
C LEU A 64 17.84 2.23 2.85
N HIS A 65 16.91 2.88 3.56
CA HIS A 65 17.15 3.35 4.93
C HIS A 65 15.97 3.04 5.87
N HIS A 66 15.05 2.19 5.42
CA HIS A 66 13.92 1.69 6.20
C HIS A 66 12.97 2.75 6.76
N SER A 67 12.90 3.94 6.15
CA SER A 67 11.79 4.87 6.39
C SER A 67 10.47 4.18 6.04
N THR A 68 9.55 4.12 7.00
CA THR A 68 8.22 3.55 6.82
C THR A 68 7.19 4.67 6.75
N PHE A 69 6.26 4.53 5.80
CA PHE A 69 5.17 5.49 5.58
C PHE A 69 3.83 4.77 5.67
N ASP A 70 2.83 5.47 6.20
CA ASP A 70 1.43 5.08 6.11
C ASP A 70 0.93 5.30 4.68
N LEU A 71 0.27 4.30 4.09
CA LEU A 71 -0.25 4.37 2.72
C LEU A 71 -1.62 5.03 2.64
N THR A 72 -2.25 5.38 3.77
CA THR A 72 -3.52 6.12 3.79
C THR A 72 -3.32 7.61 3.56
N ASP A 73 -2.31 8.22 4.17
CA ASP A 73 -2.06 9.66 4.14
C ASP A 73 -0.59 10.04 3.81
N GLY A 74 0.30 9.05 3.71
CA GLY A 74 1.72 9.29 3.45
C GLY A 74 2.56 9.62 4.69
N ALA A 75 1.98 9.62 5.88
CA ALA A 75 2.66 10.00 7.10
C ALA A 75 3.89 9.12 7.37
N ARG A 76 5.01 9.75 7.69
CA ARG A 76 6.24 9.05 8.08
C ARG A 76 6.10 8.48 9.49
N LEU A 77 6.08 7.15 9.59
CA LEU A 77 5.91 6.43 10.84
C LEU A 77 7.25 6.13 11.55
N SER A 78 8.33 5.92 10.78
CA SER A 78 9.65 5.58 11.34
C SER A 78 10.80 5.91 10.37
N GLY A 79 12.05 5.71 10.83
CA GLY A 79 13.27 5.92 10.05
C GLY A 79 13.83 7.35 10.12
N PRO A 80 14.74 7.74 9.21
CA PRO A 80 15.29 9.10 9.13
C PRO A 80 14.22 10.18 8.93
N LYS A 81 14.46 11.38 9.48
CA LYS A 81 13.54 12.53 9.31
C LYS A 81 13.49 12.95 7.84
N CYS A 82 12.30 13.04 7.29
CA CYS A 82 12.00 13.47 5.92
C CYS A 82 10.53 13.84 5.81
N ASP A 83 10.13 14.40 4.66
CA ASP A 83 8.75 14.75 4.36
C ASP A 83 7.83 13.52 4.26
N THR A 84 6.52 13.76 4.18
CA THR A 84 5.52 12.72 3.92
C THR A 84 5.71 12.12 2.53
N LEU A 85 5.38 10.83 2.39
CA LEU A 85 5.28 10.21 1.08
C LEU A 85 4.05 10.74 0.36
N ARG A 86 4.18 11.18 -0.89
CA ARG A 86 3.00 11.59 -1.67
C ARG A 86 2.16 10.36 -2.02
N VAL A 87 0.95 10.27 -1.46
CA VAL A 87 -0.11 9.36 -1.87
C VAL A 87 -1.04 10.11 -2.83
N VAL A 88 -1.28 9.55 -4.01
CA VAL A 88 -2.08 10.19 -5.07
C VAL A 88 -3.53 9.78 -4.98
N ASP A 89 -3.77 8.48 -4.84
CA ASP A 89 -5.09 7.91 -4.78
C ASP A 89 -5.07 6.57 -4.04
N ALA A 90 -6.18 6.24 -3.39
CA ALA A 90 -6.47 4.93 -2.84
C ALA A 90 -7.71 4.44 -3.57
N LEU A 91 -7.51 3.57 -4.57
CA LEU A 91 -8.63 3.02 -5.32
C LEU A 91 -9.47 2.17 -4.36
N PRO A 92 -10.78 2.44 -4.26
CA PRO A 92 -11.66 1.62 -3.43
C PRO A 92 -11.70 0.19 -3.99
N ASP A 93 -12.05 -0.77 -3.12
CA ASP A 93 -12.36 -2.13 -3.57
C ASP A 93 -13.40 -2.04 -4.70
N PRO A 94 -13.22 -2.77 -5.83
CA PRO A 94 -14.27 -2.83 -6.83
C PRO A 94 -15.55 -3.36 -6.14
N PRO A 95 -16.74 -2.78 -6.42
CA PRO A 95 -17.96 -3.27 -5.83
C PRO A 95 -18.14 -4.76 -6.18
N PRO A 96 -18.62 -5.60 -5.24
CA PRO A 96 -18.82 -7.02 -5.50
C PRO A 96 -19.75 -7.17 -6.72
N GLY A 97 -19.21 -7.72 -7.82
CA GLY A 97 -19.94 -7.92 -9.08
C GLY A 97 -19.38 -7.20 -10.31
N ALA A 98 -18.27 -6.46 -10.20
CA ALA A 98 -17.69 -5.73 -11.35
C ALA A 98 -16.77 -6.55 -12.28
N ALA A 99 -16.60 -7.86 -12.06
CA ALA A 99 -15.93 -8.73 -13.01
C ALA A 99 -16.94 -9.16 -14.08
N SER A 100 -16.85 -8.56 -15.28
CA SER A 100 -17.48 -9.05 -16.51
C SER A 100 -16.48 -9.87 -17.31
#